data_AF-A0A2E7LPV9-F1
#
_entry.id   AF-A0A2E7LPV9-F1
#
_cell.length_a   1.000
_cell.length_b   1.000
_cell.length_c   1.000
_cell.angle_alpha   90.00
_cell.angle_beta   90.00
_cell.angle_gamma   90.00
#
_symmetry.space_group_name_H-M   'P 1'
#
loop_
_entity.id
_entity.type
_entity.pdbx_description
1 polymer ?
#
loop_
_entity_poly.entity_id
_entity_poly.type
_entity_poly.pdbx_seq_one_letter_code
_entity_poly.pdbx_strand_id
1 'polypeptide(L)' 'MPIENSRIGGFYKLSVSERRELLAEIAELSEEQVEAWALTGELDEESADRMIENVVGTYSL' A
#
# COMPACT_ATOMS: atom_id res chain seq x y z
N MET A 1 -15.40 -9.16 -5.31
CA MET A 1 -15.97 -9.38 -6.68
C MET A 1 -14.91 -9.06 -7.75
N PRO A 2 -15.00 -9.50 -9.03
CA PRO A 2 -14.04 -9.03 -10.03
C PRO A 2 -14.26 -7.53 -10.28
N ILE A 3 -13.20 -6.74 -10.16
CA ILE A 3 -13.25 -5.31 -10.47
C ILE A 3 -13.56 -5.15 -11.96
N GLU A 4 -14.75 -4.64 -12.28
CA GLU A 4 -15.23 -4.55 -13.67
C GLU A 4 -14.38 -3.60 -14.54
N ASN A 5 -13.65 -2.66 -13.93
CA ASN A 5 -12.82 -1.68 -14.65
C ASN A 5 -11.75 -1.03 -13.74
N SER A 6 -10.50 -0.95 -14.21
CA SER A 6 -9.39 -0.27 -13.49
C SER A 6 -9.25 1.22 -13.83
N ARG A 7 -10.07 1.77 -14.74
CA ARG A 7 -10.01 3.18 -15.12
C ARG A 7 -10.67 4.06 -14.06
N ILE A 8 -9.85 4.82 -13.33
CA ILE A 8 -10.29 5.84 -12.37
C ILE A 8 -9.95 7.22 -12.91
N GLY A 9 -10.94 7.89 -13.52
CA GLY A 9 -10.76 9.23 -14.07
C GLY A 9 -10.46 10.26 -12.97
N GLY A 10 -9.44 11.10 -13.18
CA GLY A 10 -9.11 12.18 -12.23
C GLY A 10 -8.40 11.73 -10.95
N PHE A 11 -7.96 10.47 -10.85
CA PHE A 11 -7.30 9.91 -9.67
C PHE A 11 -6.11 10.75 -9.16
N TYR A 12 -5.29 11.30 -10.08
CA TYR A 12 -4.15 12.15 -9.74
C TYR A 12 -4.54 13.48 -9.05
N LYS A 13 -5.81 13.89 -9.12
CA LYS A 13 -6.31 15.11 -8.47
C LYS A 13 -6.67 14.89 -7.00
N LEU A 14 -6.91 13.64 -6.61
CA LEU A 14 -7.19 13.27 -5.23
C LEU A 14 -5.92 13.38 -4.39
N SER A 15 -6.08 13.71 -3.11
CA SER A 15 -5.06 13.57 -2.08
C SER A 15 -4.71 12.10 -1.83
N VAL A 16 -3.58 11.83 -1.16
CA VAL A 16 -3.16 10.44 -0.90
C VAL A 16 -4.16 9.68 -0.02
N SER A 17 -4.80 10.33 0.94
CA SER A 17 -5.84 9.72 1.77
C SER A 17 -7.09 9.36 0.96
N GLU A 18 -7.61 10.29 0.15
CA GLU A 18 -8.76 10.06 -0.72
C GLU A 18 -8.50 8.92 -1.72
N ARG A 19 -7.26 8.80 -2.22
CA ARG A 19 -6.86 7.68 -3.07
C ARG A 19 -6.92 6.34 -2.33
N ARG A 20 -6.45 6.28 -1.08
CA ARG A 20 -6.48 5.04 -0.29
C ARG A 20 -7.91 4.64 0.05
N GLU A 21 -8.75 5.58 0.46
CA GLU A 21 -10.17 5.32 0.76
C GLU A 21 -10.91 4.76 -0.46
N LEU A 22 -10.76 5.42 -1.63
CA LEU A 22 -11.37 4.95 -2.88
C LEU A 22 -10.89 3.53 -3.24
N LEU A 23 -9.59 3.26 -3.12
CA LEU A 23 -9.05 1.94 -3.47
C LEU A 23 -9.41 0.86 -2.45
N ALA A 24 -9.56 1.21 -1.17
CA ALA A 24 -10.04 0.32 -0.14
C ALA A 24 -11.47 -0.15 -0.42
N GLU A 25 -12.36 0.76 -0.82
CA GLU A 25 -13.72 0.42 -1.22
C GLU A 25 -13.75 -0.49 -2.46
N ILE A 26 -12.98 -0.15 -3.49
CA ILE A 26 -12.94 -0.92 -4.75
C ILE A 26 -12.40 -2.34 -4.54
N ALA A 27 -11.37 -2.48 -3.70
CA ALA A 27 -10.71 -3.76 -3.45
C ALA A 27 -11.30 -4.52 -2.25
N GLU A 28 -12.36 -4.00 -1.61
CA GLU A 28 -13.01 -4.58 -0.44
C GLU A 28 -12.00 -4.82 0.71
N LEU A 29 -11.08 -3.87 0.94
CA LEU A 29 -10.04 -3.98 1.97
C LEU A 29 -10.61 -3.79 3.39
N SER A 30 -10.09 -4.56 4.35
CA SER A 30 -10.36 -4.33 5.77
C SER A 30 -9.62 -3.10 6.31
N GLU A 31 -10.07 -2.57 7.44
CA GLU A 31 -9.38 -1.47 8.14
C GLU A 31 -7.91 -1.81 8.42
N GLU A 32 -7.63 -3.05 8.84
CA GLU A 32 -6.27 -3.54 9.09
C GLU A 32 -5.40 -3.49 7.82
N GLN A 33 -5.94 -3.88 6.66
CA GLN A 33 -5.22 -3.82 5.38
C GLN A 33 -4.95 -2.39 4.92
N VAL A 34 -5.90 -1.48 5.18
CA VAL A 34 -5.72 -0.06 4.86
C VAL A 34 -4.69 0.59 5.77
N GLU A 35 -4.68 0.24 7.06
CA GLU A 35 -3.70 0.72 8.03
C GLU A 35 -2.29 0.24 7.69
N ALA A 36 -2.15 -1.05 7.38
CA ALA A 36 -0.89 -1.66 6.93
C ALA A 36 -0.33 -0.91 5.70
N TRP A 37 -1.17 -0.66 4.70
CA TRP A 37 -0.78 0.08 3.50
C TRP A 37 -0.47 1.57 3.73
N ALA A 38 -1.07 2.19 4.74
CA ALA A 38 -0.82 3.59 5.09
C ALA A 38 0.49 3.79 5.85
N LEU A 39 0.98 2.77 6.54
CA LEU A 39 2.23 2.79 7.29
C LEU A 39 3.42 2.78 6.34
N THR A 40 4.11 3.92 6.24
CA THR A 40 5.36 4.02 5.47
C THR A 40 6.45 3.20 6.17
N GLY A 41 6.91 2.11 5.55
CA GLY A 41 8.02 1.29 6.06
C GLY A 41 7.66 -0.12 6.53
N GLU A 42 6.63 -0.74 5.96
CA GLU A 42 6.18 -2.11 6.32
C GLU A 42 7.25 -3.20 6.27
N LEU A 43 8.36 -2.98 5.57
CA LEU A 43 9.48 -3.90 5.65
C LEU A 43 10.33 -3.58 6.88
N ASP A 44 10.17 -4.40 7.92
CA ASP A 44 11.04 -4.37 9.09
C ASP A 44 12.44 -4.96 8.77
N GLU A 45 13.44 -4.60 9.58
CA GLU A 45 14.82 -5.05 9.35
C GLU A 45 15.01 -6.56 9.49
N GLU A 46 14.23 -7.24 10.35
CA GLU A 46 14.31 -8.70 10.52
C GLU A 46 13.80 -9.42 9.26
N SER A 47 12.68 -8.95 8.71
CA SER A 47 12.16 -9.43 7.43
C SER A 47 13.14 -9.13 6.29
N ALA A 48 13.72 -7.93 6.25
CA ALA A 48 14.72 -7.57 5.24
C ALA A 48 15.96 -8.47 5.31
N ASP A 49 16.53 -8.70 6.50
CA ASP A 49 17.72 -9.54 6.73
C ASP A 49 17.48 -11.01 6.31
N ARG A 50 16.23 -11.47 6.36
CA ARG A 50 15.84 -12.79 5.85
C ARG A 50 15.67 -12.86 4.34
N MET A 51 15.48 -11.73 3.67
CA MET A 51 15.21 -11.68 2.23
C MET A 51 16.48 -11.66 1.40
N ILE A 52 17.54 -10.96 1.84
CA ILE A 52 18.79 -10.78 1.09
C ILE A 52 20.00 -10.73 2.04
N GLU A 53 21.21 -10.85 1.49
CA GLU A 53 22.44 -10.78 2.28
C GLU A 53 22.93 -9.34 2.51
N ASN A 54 23.68 -9.15 3.62
CA ASN A 54 24.36 -7.90 3.97
C ASN A 54 23.41 -6.69 4.13
N VAL A 55 22.23 -6.91 4.70
CA VAL A 55 21.28 -5.84 5.00
C VAL A 55 21.87 -4.90 6.06
N VAL A 56 21.75 -3.59 5.80
CA VAL A 56 22.17 -2.51 6.72
C VAL A 56 21.05 -1.50 6.98
N GLY A 57 19.83 -1.81 6.53
CA GLY A 57 18.64 -0.98 6.66
C GLY A 57 17.66 -1.20 5.51
N THR A 58 16.56 -0.45 5.55
CA THR A 58 15.50 -0.49 4.52
C THR A 58 15.39 0.86 3.80
N TYR A 59 14.87 0.82 2.57
CA TYR A 59 14.68 2.03 1.75
C TYR A 59 13.25 2.07 1.23
N SER A 60 12.52 3.14 1.57
CA SER A 60 11.15 3.39 1.13
C SER A 60 11.12 4.23 -0.15
N LEU A 61 10.28 3.84 -1.10
CA LEU A 61 10.07 4.54 -2.38
C LEU A 61 8.92 5.56 -2.33
#